data_AF-A0AAW2XVA7-F1
#
_entry.id   AF-A0AAW2XVA7-F1
#
_cell.length_a   1.000
_cell.length_b   1.000
_cell.length_c   1.000
_cell.angle_alpha   90.00
_cell.angle_beta   90.00
_cell.angle_gamma   90.00
#
_symmetry.space_group_name_H-M   'P 1'
#
loop_
_entity.id
_entity.type
_entity.pdbx_description
1 polymer ?
#
loop_
_entity_poly.entity_id
_entity_poly.type
_entity_poly.pdbx_seq_one_letter_code
_entity_poly.pdbx_strand_id
1 'polypeptide(L)'
;MGPLNTPARGGYSYFITFIDYHSRYGYVYLMRYKSEAFERFKEYRLEVENQTSHKIKALRSDRCGKYLSSEFIDYLKQNKILSQWTPPGTPQLNGVAERRN
;
A
#
# COMPACT_ATOMS: atom_id res chain seq x y z
N MET A 1 2.72 2.67 -5.74
CA MET A 1 1.82 2.30 -6.86
C MET A 1 2.48 2.70 -8.15
N GLY A 2 2.56 1.80 -9.13
CA GLY A 2 3.17 2.05 -10.43
C GLY A 2 2.29 1.58 -11.60
N PRO A 3 2.45 2.17 -12.79
CA PRO A 3 1.89 1.60 -14.01
C PRO A 3 2.67 0.33 -14.41
N LEU A 4 2.01 -0.60 -15.08
CA LEU A 4 2.69 -1.69 -15.78
C LEU A 4 3.09 -1.20 -17.18
N ASN A 5 4.36 -1.38 -17.56
CA ASN A 5 4.88 -0.97 -18.88
C ASN A 5 4.18 -1.69 -20.05
N THR A 6 3.60 -2.85 -19.79
CA THR A 6 2.74 -3.57 -20.72
C THR A 6 1.58 -4.15 -19.91
N PRO A 7 0.31 -3.98 -20.34
CA PRO A 7 -0.81 -4.57 -19.64
C PRO A 7 -0.61 -6.08 -19.46
N ALA A 8 -0.77 -6.56 -18.23
CA ALA A 8 -0.68 -8.00 -17.98
C ALA A 8 -1.89 -8.72 -18.61
N ARG A 9 -1.72 -10.01 -18.93
CA ARG A 9 -2.83 -10.87 -19.37
C ARG A 9 -4.01 -10.73 -18.39
N GLY A 10 -5.18 -10.36 -18.90
CA GLY A 10 -6.38 -10.09 -18.07
C GLY A 10 -6.70 -8.60 -17.82
N GLY A 11 -5.98 -7.68 -18.45
CA GLY A 11 -6.35 -6.25 -18.50
C GLY A 11 -5.85 -5.42 -17.32
N TYR A 12 -4.84 -5.89 -16.58
CA TYR A 12 -4.25 -5.16 -15.46
C TYR A 12 -3.21 -4.16 -15.97
N SER A 13 -3.30 -2.91 -15.51
CA SER A 13 -2.47 -1.79 -15.97
C SER A 13 -1.69 -1.12 -14.83
N TYR A 14 -1.96 -1.50 -13.58
CA TYR A 14 -1.32 -0.95 -12.39
C TYR A 14 -0.94 -2.05 -11.41
N PHE A 15 -0.04 -1.72 -10.50
CA PHE A 15 0.25 -2.54 -9.34
C PHE A 15 0.45 -1.69 -8.08
N ILE A 16 0.16 -2.29 -6.94
CA ILE A 16 0.47 -1.74 -5.62
C ILE A 16 1.31 -2.74 -4.84
N THR A 17 2.32 -2.21 -4.15
CA THR A 17 3.23 -2.99 -3.32
C THR A 17 3.05 -2.55 -1.88
N PHE A 18 2.78 -3.51 -1.00
CA PHE A 18 2.83 -3.32 0.45
C PHE A 18 4.07 -4.01 0.99
N ILE A 19 4.82 -3.31 1.85
CA ILE A 19 6.03 -3.86 2.45
C ILE A 19 5.86 -3.83 3.94
N ASP A 20 5.95 -5.00 4.56
CA ASP A 20 6.03 -5.07 6.00
C ASP A 20 7.41 -4.59 6.46
N TYR A 21 7.41 -3.61 7.36
CA TYR A 21 8.63 -2.95 7.80
C TYR A 21 9.52 -3.88 8.63
N HIS A 22 8.92 -4.78 9.40
CA HIS A 22 9.62 -5.68 10.31
C HIS A 22 10.27 -6.85 9.57
N SER A 23 9.48 -7.62 8.83
CA SER A 23 9.92 -8.83 8.11
C SER A 23 10.57 -8.54 6.76
N ARG A 24 10.37 -7.33 6.20
CA ARG A 24 10.81 -6.96 4.83
C ARG A 24 10.10 -7.76 3.73
N TYR A 25 9.07 -8.50 4.09
CA TYR A 25 8.24 -9.23 3.15
C TYR A 25 7.41 -8.23 2.32
N GLY A 26 7.38 -8.44 1.01
CA GLY A 26 6.66 -7.59 0.06
C GLY A 26 5.49 -8.33 -0.54
N TYR A 27 4.32 -7.68 -0.56
CA TYR A 27 3.11 -8.16 -1.21
C TYR A 27 2.83 -7.28 -2.43
N VAL A 28 2.53 -7.91 -3.57
CA VAL A 28 2.23 -7.21 -4.82
C VAL A 28 0.83 -7.60 -5.29
N TYR A 29 -0.01 -6.60 -5.53
CA TYR A 29 -1.36 -6.77 -6.05
C TYR A 29 -1.50 -6.08 -7.40
N LEU A 30 -2.04 -6.80 -8.39
CA LEU A 30 -2.28 -6.29 -9.75
C LEU A 30 -3.67 -5.65 -9.85
N MET A 31 -3.76 -4.43 -10.37
CA MET A 31 -4.99 -3.64 -10.45
C MET A 31 -5.28 -3.23 -11.91
N ARG A 32 -6.57 -3.18 -12.28
CA ARG A 32 -6.96 -2.63 -13.59
C ARG A 32 -7.05 -1.12 -13.51
N TYR A 33 -7.54 -0.60 -12.39
CA TYR A 33 -7.66 0.83 -12.11
C TYR A 33 -6.96 1.22 -10.80
N LYS A 34 -6.46 2.47 -10.72
CA LYS A 34 -5.85 3.00 -9.49
C LYS A 34 -6.84 3.07 -8.32
N SER A 35 -8.14 3.17 -8.60
CA SER A 35 -9.21 3.18 -7.60
C SER A 35 -9.34 1.87 -6.81
N GLU A 36 -8.79 0.76 -7.32
CA GLU A 36 -8.80 -0.53 -6.62
C GLU A 36 -7.83 -0.58 -5.43
N ALA A 37 -6.98 0.43 -5.24
CA ALA A 37 -5.95 0.44 -4.19
C ALA A 37 -6.52 0.29 -2.78
N PHE A 38 -7.72 0.84 -2.52
CA PHE A 38 -8.36 0.72 -1.22
C PHE A 38 -8.81 -0.71 -0.91
N GLU A 39 -9.48 -1.35 -1.86
CA GLU A 39 -9.89 -2.75 -1.71
C GLU A 39 -8.68 -3.66 -1.54
N ARG A 40 -7.60 -3.44 -2.30
CA ARG A 40 -6.35 -4.21 -2.13
C ARG A 40 -5.68 -3.99 -0.78
N PHE A 41 -5.83 -2.82 -0.18
CA PHE A 41 -5.36 -2.62 1.18
C PHE A 41 -6.18 -3.40 2.22
N LYS A 42 -7.52 -3.47 2.05
CA LYS A 42 -8.38 -4.29 2.93
C LYS A 42 -8.02 -5.76 2.85
N GLU A 43 -7.84 -6.29 1.63
CA GLU A 43 -7.39 -7.65 1.36
C GLU A 43 -6.04 -7.92 2.04
N TYR A 44 -5.04 -7.08 1.76
CA TYR A 44 -3.72 -7.16 2.37
C TYR A 44 -3.78 -7.22 3.90
N ARG A 45 -4.55 -6.32 4.52
CA ARG A 45 -4.69 -6.29 5.98
C ARG A 45 -5.24 -7.60 6.53
N LEU A 46 -6.34 -8.10 5.96
CA LEU A 46 -6.93 -9.36 6.44
C LEU A 46 -5.93 -10.51 6.31
N GLU A 47 -5.22 -10.60 5.19
CA GLU A 47 -4.23 -11.65 4.95
C GLU A 47 -3.09 -11.60 5.97
N VAL A 48 -2.46 -10.44 6.16
CA VAL A 48 -1.30 -10.34 7.07
C VAL A 48 -1.68 -10.43 8.53
N GLU A 49 -2.80 -9.86 8.95
CA GLU A 49 -3.25 -9.96 10.34
C GLU A 49 -3.62 -11.41 10.68
N ASN A 50 -4.21 -12.15 9.73
CA ASN A 50 -4.53 -13.57 9.92
C ASN A 50 -3.28 -14.45 9.92
N GLN A 51 -2.35 -14.24 8.98
CA GLN A 51 -1.13 -15.06 8.88
C GLN A 51 -0.18 -14.84 10.05
N THR A 52 -0.06 -13.61 10.53
CA THR A 52 0.92 -13.27 11.56
C THR A 52 0.33 -13.22 12.96
N SER A 53 -1.01 -13.19 13.11
CA SER A 53 -1.69 -12.86 14.37
C SER A 53 -1.31 -11.50 14.96
N HIS A 54 -0.73 -10.59 14.16
CA HIS A 54 -0.35 -9.24 14.56
C HIS A 54 -1.17 -8.21 13.78
N LYS A 55 -1.64 -7.17 14.48
CA LYS A 55 -2.38 -6.08 13.85
C LYS A 55 -1.46 -5.07 13.18
N ILE A 56 -1.89 -4.52 12.04
CA ILE A 56 -1.22 -3.39 11.41
C ILE A 56 -1.42 -2.16 12.30
N LYS A 57 -0.33 -1.55 12.76
CA LYS A 57 -0.38 -0.37 13.65
C LYS A 57 -0.28 0.95 12.89
N ALA A 58 0.46 0.96 11.79
CA ALA A 58 0.69 2.16 11.00
C ALA A 58 0.82 1.83 9.52
N LEU A 59 0.28 2.70 8.68
CA LEU A 59 0.48 2.69 7.23
C LEU A 59 1.38 3.85 6.86
N ARG A 60 2.54 3.55 6.24
CA ARG A 60 3.44 4.57 5.69
C ARG A 60 3.30 4.62 4.18
N SER A 61 3.11 5.82 3.63
CA SER A 61 3.08 6.04 2.17
C SER A 61 3.93 7.25 1.78
N ASP A 62 4.70 7.08 0.71
CA ASP A 62 5.53 8.09 0.09
C ASP A 62 4.74 8.98 -0.87
N ARG A 63 4.66 10.28 -0.59
CA ARG A 63 4.14 11.31 -1.52
C ARG A 63 2.70 11.08 -2.07
N CYS A 64 1.86 10.29 -1.40
CA CYS A 64 0.65 9.75 -2.01
C CYS A 64 -0.62 9.81 -1.13
N GLY A 65 -0.63 10.58 -0.04
CA GLY A 65 -1.88 10.84 0.72
C GLY A 65 -3.00 11.43 -0.16
N LYS A 66 -2.63 12.08 -1.29
CA LYS A 66 -3.55 12.65 -2.28
C LYS A 66 -4.39 11.64 -3.09
N TYR A 67 -4.08 10.34 -2.99
CA TYR A 67 -4.84 9.29 -3.70
C TYR A 67 -5.71 8.46 -2.76
N LEU A 68 -5.76 8.81 -1.48
CA LEU A 68 -6.61 8.14 -0.51
C LEU A 68 -7.92 8.90 -0.43
N SER A 69 -9.01 8.19 -0.75
CA SER A 69 -10.36 8.71 -0.55
C SER A 69 -10.59 9.02 0.93
N SER A 70 -11.56 9.89 1.21
CA SER A 70 -12.07 10.10 2.58
C SER A 70 -12.43 8.77 3.24
N GLU A 71 -13.07 7.88 2.48
CA GLU A 71 -13.41 6.51 2.88
C GLU A 71 -12.19 5.72 3.36
N PHE A 72 -11.06 5.81 2.65
CA PHE A 72 -9.82 5.14 3.07
C PHE A 72 -9.34 5.69 4.40
N ILE A 73 -9.30 7.02 4.55
CA ILE A 73 -8.85 7.67 5.79
C ILE A 73 -9.75 7.28 6.97
N ASP A 74 -11.06 7.25 6.76
CA ASP A 74 -12.02 6.88 7.80
C ASP A 74 -11.90 5.41 8.17
N TYR A 75 -11.64 4.53 7.20
CA TYR A 75 -11.34 3.12 7.47
C TYR A 75 -10.07 2.95 8.31
N LEU A 76 -8.99 3.69 8.03
CA LEU A 76 -7.79 3.65 8.86
C LEU A 76 -8.08 4.08 10.31
N LYS A 77 -8.86 5.16 10.49
CA LYS A 77 -9.28 5.63 11.82
C LYS A 77 -10.12 4.58 12.55
N GLN A 78 -11.14 4.01 11.89
CA GLN A 78 -12.01 2.98 12.48
C GLN A 78 -11.22 1.76 12.95
N ASN A 79 -10.16 1.40 12.22
CA ASN A 79 -9.30 0.27 12.53
C ASN A 79 -8.09 0.65 13.40
N LYS A 80 -8.02 1.89 13.88
CA LYS A 80 -6.94 2.42 14.74
C LYS A 80 -5.55 2.28 14.11
N ILE A 81 -5.47 2.40 12.78
CA ILE A 81 -4.23 2.37 12.01
C ILE A 81 -3.73 3.81 11.85
N LEU A 82 -2.52 4.09 12.37
CA LEU A 82 -1.89 5.39 12.25
C LEU A 82 -1.44 5.65 10.81
N SER A 83 -1.88 6.77 10.24
CA SER A 83 -1.38 7.22 8.94
C SER A 83 -0.08 7.99 9.07
N GLN A 84 0.99 7.50 8.44
CA GLN A 84 2.29 8.17 8.36
C GLN A 84 2.56 8.63 6.92
N TRP A 85 2.55 9.94 6.71
CA TRP A 85 2.83 10.53 5.40
C TRP A 85 4.23 11.10 5.38
N THR A 86 5.06 10.65 4.44
CA THR A 86 6.38 11.27 4.24
C THR A 86 6.19 12.57 3.44
N PRO A 87 6.71 13.72 3.89
CA PRO A 87 6.72 14.95 3.12
C PRO A 87 7.43 14.75 1.76
N PRO A 88 7.03 15.47 0.70
CA PRO A 88 7.76 15.45 -0.56
C PRO A 88 9.22 15.87 -0.31
N GLY A 89 10.19 15.09 -0.82
CA GLY A 89 11.61 15.48 -0.81
C GLY A 89 12.48 14.91 0.31
N THR A 90 12.07 13.86 1.04
CA THR A 90 12.97 13.11 1.95
C THR A 90 13.12 11.64 1.52
N PRO A 91 14.02 11.33 0.56
CA PRO A 91 14.25 9.96 0.07
C PRO A 91 14.83 9.01 1.14
N GLN A 92 15.45 9.54 2.20
CA GLN A 92 16.16 8.71 3.18
C GLN A 92 15.24 7.75 3.97
N LEU A 93 13.94 8.03 4.07
CA LEU A 93 12.98 7.18 4.79
C LEU A 93 12.30 6.10 3.91
N ASN A 94 12.48 6.17 2.58
CA ASN A 94 11.80 5.32 1.59
C ASN A 94 12.72 4.28 0.92
N GLY A 95 14.00 4.21 1.31
CA GLY A 95 15.03 3.39 0.64
C GLY A 95 14.75 1.88 0.54
N VAL A 96 13.69 1.39 1.19
CA VAL A 96 13.23 0.00 1.15
C VAL A 96 12.24 -0.25 0.01
N ALA A 97 11.32 0.69 -0.20
CA ALA A 97 10.23 0.54 -1.16
C ALA A 97 10.63 0.97 -2.57
N GLU A 98 11.48 2.00 -2.69
CA GLU A 98 11.90 2.50 -4.00
C GLU A 98 12.94 1.61 -4.70
N ARG A 99 13.68 0.76 -3.98
CA ARG A 99 14.69 -0.14 -4.57
C ARG A 99 14.12 -1.44 -5.16
N ARG A 100 12.82 -1.69 -4.99
CA ARG A 100 12.15 -2.93 -5.44
C ARG A 100 11.09 -2.71 -6.54
N ASN A 101 10.95 -1.49 -7.05
CA ASN A 101 10.14 -1.21 -8.23
C ASN A 101 10.99 -1.22 -9.50
#